data_AF-A0A7J2KV74-F1
#
_entry.id   AF-A0A7J2KV74-F1
#
_cell.length_a   1.000
_cell.length_b   1.000
_cell.length_c   1.000
_cell.angle_alpha   90.00
_cell.angle_beta   90.00
_cell.angle_gamma   90.00
#
_symmetry.space_group_name_H-M   'P 1'
#
loop_
_entity.id
_entity.type
_entity.pdbx_description
1 polymer ?
#
loop_
_entity_poly.entity_id
_entity_poly.type
_entity_poly.pdbx_seq_one_letter_code
_entity_poly.pdbx_strand_id
1 'polypeptide(L)'
;MFHLPPGLCQGWPQSSMHSSSFPRHRIPLDEKRKLVEGELKSFFTNPHERDSLAAAVKAYKAYRKTISKLRRRLAERNLGHLFDEALFKVLRGDSLEAALDSLIKEKGGDNEKREQVFNNIRDENAGVIKTLREEIKQLRAMIDEKDMEINEKEKIITDINAKLRYLSSDLGYRVRKEKEIKVRESKISYLNRKLMEEKKLRERIQKELNQVRRANLLKSRKEFALVWVVDKFNLEEILKLKATSAVADGSALYYFRDASGAGKNAAEKFLELEPRAIIAERKKMSHLAVEILFTLPVIPPGDIELSFVGGFAIAEKEKLEKLISEEKEKIKMRIAEREGENLKSIINKYRDERKLLLKT
;
A
#
# COMPACT_ATOMS: atom_id res chain seq x y z
N MET A 1 -16.80 42.46 26.83
CA MET A 1 -16.59 43.72 27.56
C MET A 1 -16.46 44.83 26.53
N PHE A 2 -17.51 45.64 26.36
CA PHE A 2 -17.42 46.91 25.64
C PHE A 2 -17.73 48.00 26.67
N HIS A 3 -16.70 48.74 27.07
CA HIS A 3 -16.84 49.88 27.96
C HIS A 3 -17.42 51.06 27.17
N LEU A 4 -18.65 51.45 27.50
CA LEU A 4 -19.22 52.73 27.11
C LEU A 4 -18.67 53.81 28.06
N PRO A 5 -18.23 54.99 27.56
CA PRO A 5 -17.75 56.07 28.40
C PRO A 5 -18.90 56.67 29.24
N PRO A 6 -18.63 57.06 30.50
CA PRO A 6 -19.64 57.60 31.41
C PRO A 6 -19.88 59.07 31.11
N GLY A 7 -21.08 59.44 30.65
CA GLY A 7 -21.36 60.86 30.42
C GLY A 7 -22.68 61.27 29.77
N LEU A 8 -23.68 60.39 29.64
CA LEU A 8 -24.95 60.72 28.98
C LEU A 8 -26.19 60.60 29.88
N CYS A 9 -25.99 60.54 31.19
CA CYS A 9 -27.05 60.50 32.19
C CYS A 9 -26.80 61.52 33.31
N GLN A 10 -26.52 62.77 32.98
CA GLN A 10 -26.63 63.87 33.94
C GLN A 10 -27.43 64.99 33.29
N GLY A 11 -28.66 65.19 33.78
CA GLY A 11 -29.53 66.26 33.26
C GLY A 11 -31.02 65.91 33.13
N TRP A 12 -31.53 64.88 33.82
CA TRP A 12 -32.97 64.66 33.91
C TRP A 12 -33.49 65.26 35.22
N PRO A 13 -34.27 66.36 35.21
CA PRO A 13 -34.90 66.87 36.41
C PRO A 13 -35.96 65.86 36.88
N GLN A 14 -35.93 65.51 38.17
CA GLN A 14 -36.83 64.55 38.83
C GLN A 14 -38.30 65.00 38.94
N SER A 15 -38.75 66.05 38.23
CA SER A 15 -40.02 66.73 38.50
C SER A 15 -41.08 66.64 37.39
N SER A 16 -40.91 65.80 36.38
CA SER A 16 -41.94 65.59 35.34
C SER A 16 -42.31 64.11 35.14
N MET A 17 -42.38 63.34 36.22
CA MET A 17 -42.86 61.96 36.22
C MET A 17 -44.40 61.83 36.21
N HIS A 18 -45.14 62.74 35.57
CA HIS A 18 -46.60 62.59 35.40
C HIS A 18 -47.08 63.07 34.03
N SER A 19 -46.62 62.42 32.96
CA SER A 19 -47.38 62.34 31.69
C SER A 19 -46.97 61.12 30.84
N SER A 20 -47.37 59.94 31.32
CA SER A 20 -47.86 58.79 30.54
C SER A 20 -47.35 58.59 29.08
N SER A 21 -46.03 58.40 28.88
CA SER A 21 -45.49 57.75 27.66
C SER A 21 -45.37 56.22 27.81
N PHE A 22 -46.21 55.61 28.64
CA PHE A 22 -46.41 54.16 28.65
C PHE A 22 -47.88 53.89 28.29
N PRO A 23 -48.16 52.96 27.36
CA PRO A 23 -49.53 52.60 27.05
C PRO A 23 -50.23 52.12 28.32
N ARG A 24 -51.39 52.71 28.65
CA ARG A 24 -52.14 52.45 29.90
C ARG A 24 -52.52 50.98 30.10
N HIS A 25 -52.43 50.15 29.07
CA HIS A 25 -52.66 48.70 29.13
C HIS A 25 -51.56 47.95 28.38
N ARG A 26 -51.10 46.82 28.94
CA ARG A 26 -50.22 45.88 28.23
C ARG A 26 -50.96 45.36 26.99
N ILE A 27 -50.34 45.54 25.83
CA ILE A 27 -50.88 45.05 24.56
C ILE A 27 -50.71 43.53 24.54
N PRO A 28 -51.79 42.75 24.33
CA PRO A 28 -51.71 41.29 24.18
C PRO A 28 -50.76 40.89 23.04
N LEU A 29 -50.12 39.73 23.16
CA LEU A 29 -49.14 39.25 22.18
C LEU A 29 -49.74 39.10 20.78
N ASP A 30 -51.01 38.72 20.67
CA ASP A 30 -51.70 38.56 19.38
C ASP A 30 -51.96 39.89 18.69
N GLU A 31 -52.28 40.94 19.46
CA GLU A 31 -52.41 42.30 18.92
C GLU A 31 -51.05 42.84 18.44
N LYS A 32 -49.97 42.56 19.17
CA LYS A 32 -48.61 42.95 18.74
C LYS A 32 -48.21 42.28 17.44
N ARG A 33 -48.56 41.00 17.25
CA ARG A 33 -48.30 40.27 16.00
C ARG A 33 -49.09 40.87 14.83
N LYS A 34 -50.40 41.10 15.00
CA LYS A 34 -51.24 41.75 13.98
C LYS A 34 -50.76 43.15 13.57
N LEU A 35 -50.16 43.92 14.50
CA LEU A 35 -49.67 45.27 14.22
C LEU A 35 -48.40 45.31 13.36
N VAL A 36 -47.60 44.24 13.37
CA VAL A 36 -46.28 44.15 12.69
C VAL A 36 -46.26 43.02 11.64
N GLU A 37 -47.41 42.41 11.35
CA GLU A 37 -47.61 41.47 10.25
C GLU A 37 -47.59 42.18 8.88
N GLY A 38 -47.33 41.42 7.81
CA GLY A 38 -47.20 41.93 6.44
C GLY A 38 -45.78 42.41 6.10
N GLU A 39 -45.65 43.56 5.43
CA GLU A 39 -44.37 44.13 4.96
C GLU A 39 -43.40 44.52 6.10
N LEU A 40 -43.90 44.66 7.33
CA LEU A 40 -43.10 45.02 8.51
C LEU A 40 -42.44 43.80 9.18
N LYS A 41 -42.77 42.58 8.74
CA LYS A 41 -42.27 41.32 9.31
C LYS A 41 -40.76 41.09 9.07
N SER A 42 -40.22 41.66 7.99
CA SER A 42 -38.79 41.56 7.65
C SER A 42 -37.89 42.49 8.48
N PHE A 43 -38.47 43.42 9.27
CA PHE A 43 -37.73 44.45 10.00
C PHE A 43 -37.45 44.11 11.48
N PHE A 44 -37.81 42.92 11.93
CA PHE A 44 -37.48 42.46 13.29
C PHE A 44 -37.11 40.98 13.29
N THR A 45 -36.12 40.62 14.11
CA THR A 45 -35.67 39.24 14.29
C THR A 45 -35.89 38.79 15.74
N ASN A 46 -35.74 39.72 16.69
CA ASN A 46 -35.88 39.46 18.12
C ASN A 46 -37.30 39.78 18.63
N PRO A 47 -37.86 39.01 19.58
CA PRO A 47 -39.08 39.38 20.31
C PRO A 47 -39.10 40.81 20.89
N HIS A 48 -37.95 41.34 21.36
CA HIS A 48 -37.84 42.71 21.86
C HIS A 48 -37.95 43.76 20.75
N GLU A 49 -37.39 43.47 19.57
CA GLU A 49 -37.52 44.32 18.38
C GLU A 49 -38.96 44.33 17.86
N ARG A 50 -39.63 43.16 17.86
CA ARG A 50 -41.06 43.06 17.52
C ARG A 50 -41.90 43.94 18.42
N ASP A 51 -41.67 43.87 19.73
CA ASP A 51 -42.44 44.62 20.72
C ASP A 51 -42.15 46.13 20.62
N SER A 52 -40.91 46.52 20.34
CA SER A 52 -40.50 47.90 20.11
C SER A 52 -41.15 48.46 18.83
N LEU A 53 -41.14 47.69 17.74
CA LEU A 53 -41.74 48.06 16.47
C LEU A 53 -43.27 48.13 16.58
N ALA A 54 -43.91 47.19 17.30
CA ALA A 54 -45.34 47.23 17.57
C ALA A 54 -45.74 48.50 18.36
N ALA A 55 -44.93 48.90 19.35
CA ALA A 55 -45.15 50.13 20.11
C ALA A 55 -44.99 51.38 19.23
N ALA A 56 -43.94 51.43 18.40
CA ALA A 56 -43.69 52.54 17.48
C ALA A 56 -44.83 52.67 16.43
N VAL A 57 -45.26 51.57 15.82
CA VAL A 57 -46.36 51.56 14.85
C VAL A 57 -47.68 51.99 15.50
N LYS A 58 -47.96 51.55 16.73
CA LYS A 58 -49.16 51.94 17.46
C LYS A 58 -49.14 53.44 17.81
N ALA A 59 -48.00 53.95 18.28
CA ALA A 59 -47.81 55.37 18.56
C ALA A 59 -47.97 56.21 17.28
N TYR A 60 -47.35 55.79 16.18
CA TYR A 60 -47.51 56.47 14.89
C TYR A 60 -48.96 56.47 14.42
N LYS A 61 -49.69 55.36 14.53
CA LYS A 61 -51.13 55.30 14.18
C LYS A 61 -51.97 56.24 15.05
N ALA A 62 -51.68 56.35 16.35
CA ALA A 62 -52.38 57.25 17.27
C ALA A 62 -52.14 58.74 16.92
N TYR A 63 -50.89 59.11 16.61
CA TYR A 63 -50.50 60.50 16.34
C TYR A 63 -50.44 60.85 14.85
N ARG A 64 -50.86 59.96 13.94
CA ARG A 64 -50.79 60.18 12.49
C ARG A 64 -51.49 61.48 12.07
N LYS A 65 -52.68 61.74 12.60
CA LYS A 65 -53.47 62.94 12.28
C LYS A 65 -52.81 64.22 12.79
N THR A 66 -52.21 64.21 13.98
CA THR A 66 -51.48 65.37 14.54
C THR A 66 -50.17 65.61 13.79
N ILE A 67 -49.41 64.57 13.49
CA ILE A 67 -48.18 64.63 12.68
C ILE A 67 -48.47 65.24 11.29
N SER A 68 -49.50 64.76 10.59
CA SER A 68 -49.89 65.32 9.29
C SER A 68 -50.31 66.78 9.36
N LYS A 69 -51.08 67.18 10.40
CA LYS A 69 -51.47 68.58 10.62
C LYS A 69 -50.27 69.48 10.92
N LEU A 70 -49.33 69.01 11.74
CA LEU A 70 -48.12 69.74 12.11
C LEU A 70 -47.18 69.92 10.91
N ARG A 71 -46.97 68.87 10.09
CA ARG A 71 -46.22 68.99 8.83
C ARG A 71 -46.82 70.02 7.89
N ARG A 72 -48.15 70.00 7.69
CA ARG A 72 -48.82 70.94 6.80
C ARG A 72 -48.70 72.38 7.29
N ARG A 73 -48.94 72.64 8.58
CA ARG A 73 -48.84 73.99 9.16
C ARG A 73 -47.41 74.53 9.16
N LEU A 74 -46.40 73.69 9.35
CA LEU A 74 -44.99 74.10 9.26
C LEU A 74 -44.55 74.37 7.82
N ALA A 75 -45.06 73.58 6.86
CA ALA A 75 -44.82 73.81 5.44
C ALA A 75 -45.46 75.13 4.97
N GLU A 76 -46.69 75.42 5.40
CA GLU A 76 -47.38 76.70 5.12
C GLU A 76 -46.61 77.93 5.67
N ARG A 77 -45.75 77.74 6.69
CA ARG A 77 -44.96 78.81 7.33
C ARG A 77 -43.46 78.78 6.99
N ASN A 78 -43.02 77.95 6.04
CA ASN A 78 -41.60 77.77 5.68
C ASN A 78 -40.67 77.39 6.86
N LEU A 79 -41.18 76.69 7.87
CA LEU A 79 -40.42 76.26 9.07
C LEU A 79 -40.22 74.74 9.11
N GLY A 80 -40.12 74.10 7.94
CA GLY A 80 -40.02 72.64 7.82
C GLY A 80 -38.83 72.02 8.57
N HIS A 81 -37.73 72.76 8.76
CA HIS A 81 -36.54 72.30 9.47
C HIS A 81 -36.73 72.18 10.99
N LEU A 82 -37.79 72.75 11.57
CA LEU A 82 -38.10 72.68 13.01
C LEU A 82 -39.15 71.61 13.34
N PHE A 83 -39.40 70.69 12.41
CA PHE A 83 -40.43 69.67 12.55
C PHE A 83 -40.24 68.81 13.81
N ASP A 84 -39.01 68.38 14.10
CA ASP A 84 -38.73 67.49 15.23
C ASP A 84 -38.92 68.20 16.58
N GLU A 85 -38.48 69.44 16.70
CA GLU A 85 -38.66 70.27 17.90
C GLU A 85 -40.14 70.60 18.15
N ALA A 86 -40.88 70.93 17.09
CA ALA A 86 -42.32 71.17 17.15
C ALA A 86 -43.10 69.91 17.52
N LEU A 87 -42.73 68.76 16.93
CA LEU A 87 -43.35 67.47 17.22
C LEU A 87 -43.12 67.08 18.68
N PHE A 88 -41.92 67.31 19.20
CA PHE A 88 -41.59 67.02 20.59
C PHE A 88 -42.42 67.84 21.58
N LYS A 89 -42.59 69.14 21.35
CA LYS A 89 -43.42 70.02 22.19
C LYS A 89 -44.90 69.58 22.17
N VAL A 90 -45.43 69.22 20.99
CA VAL A 90 -46.81 68.71 20.87
C VAL A 90 -47.00 67.34 21.52
N LEU A 91 -46.01 66.44 21.45
CA LEU A 91 -46.08 65.15 22.14
C LEU A 91 -45.99 65.28 23.67
N ARG A 92 -45.36 66.35 24.18
CA ARG A 92 -45.32 66.67 25.62
C ARG A 92 -46.63 67.24 26.16
N GLY A 93 -47.58 67.61 25.30
CA GLY A 93 -48.92 68.07 25.69
C GLY A 93 -49.25 69.51 25.28
N ASP A 94 -48.34 70.22 24.62
CA ASP A 94 -48.61 71.59 24.16
C ASP A 94 -49.61 71.60 23.00
N SER A 95 -50.43 72.65 22.94
CA SER A 95 -51.29 72.87 21.79
C SER A 95 -50.44 73.16 20.55
N LEU A 96 -50.94 72.74 19.38
CA LEU A 96 -50.25 72.91 18.10
C LEU A 96 -49.83 74.36 17.82
N GLU A 97 -50.58 75.34 18.33
CA GLU A 97 -50.30 76.77 18.14
C GLU A 97 -49.24 77.29 19.13
N ALA A 98 -49.32 76.89 20.41
CA ALA A 98 -48.32 77.26 21.40
C ALA A 98 -46.91 76.74 21.06
N ALA A 99 -46.82 75.51 20.54
CA ALA A 99 -45.55 74.92 20.12
C ALA A 99 -44.89 75.71 18.98
N LEU A 100 -45.68 76.18 18.00
CA LEU A 100 -45.18 76.95 16.85
C LEU A 100 -44.70 78.34 17.27
N ASP A 101 -45.42 79.03 18.14
CA ASP A 101 -45.08 80.39 18.56
C ASP A 101 -43.83 80.43 19.45
N SER A 102 -43.59 79.38 20.25
CA SER A 102 -42.37 79.27 21.06
C SER A 102 -41.09 79.17 20.21
N LEU A 103 -41.15 78.43 19.09
CA LEU A 103 -40.00 78.20 18.20
C LEU A 103 -39.62 79.46 17.40
N ILE A 104 -40.59 80.33 17.14
CA ILE A 104 -40.35 81.61 16.45
C ILE A 104 -39.61 82.59 17.36
N LYS A 105 -39.84 82.54 18.68
CA LYS A 105 -39.17 83.43 19.65
C LYS A 105 -37.72 83.03 19.95
N GLU A 106 -37.39 81.73 19.95
CA GLU A 106 -36.04 81.24 20.30
C GLU A 106 -34.97 81.58 19.24
N LYS A 107 -35.33 81.78 17.97
CA LYS A 107 -34.37 82.09 16.90
C LYS A 107 -33.87 83.54 16.84
N GLY A 108 -34.47 84.47 17.59
CA GLY A 108 -34.16 85.91 17.47
C GLY A 108 -32.92 86.40 18.23
N GLY A 109 -32.27 85.59 19.08
CA GLY A 109 -31.36 86.13 20.10
C GLY A 109 -29.91 85.62 20.16
N ASP A 110 -29.47 84.67 19.34
CA ASP A 110 -28.29 83.84 19.70
C ASP A 110 -27.14 83.77 18.66
N ASN A 111 -27.12 84.66 17.66
CA ASN A 111 -26.11 84.59 16.59
C ASN A 111 -24.77 85.30 16.91
N GLU A 112 -24.76 86.43 17.62
CA GLU A 112 -23.53 87.27 17.72
C GLU A 112 -22.52 86.80 18.78
N LYS A 113 -22.95 86.09 19.84
CA LYS A 113 -22.02 85.64 20.91
C LYS A 113 -21.27 84.35 20.58
N ARG A 114 -21.75 83.56 19.59
CA ARG A 114 -21.12 82.28 19.21
C ARG A 114 -19.85 82.47 18.36
N GLU A 115 -19.75 83.54 17.58
CA GLU A 115 -18.63 83.76 16.67
C GLU A 115 -17.32 84.18 17.38
N GLN A 116 -17.41 84.96 18.46
CA GLN A 116 -16.22 85.46 19.15
C GLN A 116 -15.50 84.39 19.99
N VAL A 117 -16.24 83.48 20.63
CA VAL A 117 -15.66 82.35 21.40
C VAL A 117 -15.02 81.31 20.47
N PHE A 118 -15.57 81.14 19.26
CA PHE A 118 -15.06 80.20 18.27
C PHE A 118 -13.69 80.60 17.71
N ASN A 119 -13.43 81.90 17.59
CA ASN A 119 -12.17 82.40 17.01
C ASN A 119 -10.98 82.25 17.98
N ASN A 120 -11.15 82.54 19.28
CA ASN A 120 -10.06 82.38 20.25
C ASN A 120 -9.66 80.91 20.47
N ILE A 121 -10.63 79.98 20.49
CA ILE A 121 -10.37 78.53 20.59
C ILE A 121 -9.66 78.01 19.32
N ARG A 122 -9.89 78.63 18.17
CA ARG A 122 -9.29 78.22 16.89
C ARG A 122 -7.80 78.55 16.83
N ASP A 123 -7.38 79.66 17.42
CA ASP A 123 -5.98 80.11 17.40
C ASP A 123 -5.08 79.33 18.39
N GLU A 124 -5.54 79.06 19.61
CA GLU A 124 -4.80 78.23 20.59
C GLU A 124 -4.67 76.77 20.10
N ASN A 125 -5.72 76.22 19.49
CA ASN A 125 -5.68 74.86 18.93
C ASN A 125 -4.95 74.77 17.59
N ALA A 126 -4.69 75.89 16.89
CA ALA A 126 -4.00 75.86 15.60
C ALA A 126 -2.57 75.31 15.73
N GLY A 127 -1.88 75.58 16.83
CA GLY A 127 -0.54 75.03 17.11
C GLY A 127 -0.55 73.52 17.33
N VAL A 128 -1.45 73.04 18.19
CA VAL A 128 -1.62 71.60 18.48
C VAL A 128 -2.09 70.83 17.25
N ILE A 129 -2.97 71.42 16.43
CA ILE A 129 -3.42 70.81 15.17
C ILE A 129 -2.26 70.70 14.17
N LYS A 130 -1.32 71.67 14.14
CA LYS A 130 -0.13 71.59 13.27
C LYS A 130 0.81 70.46 13.72
N THR A 131 1.13 70.37 15.01
CA THR A 131 2.02 69.30 15.52
C THR A 131 1.41 67.92 15.32
N LEU A 132 0.12 67.74 15.59
CA LEU A 132 -0.59 66.48 15.34
C LEU A 132 -0.62 66.13 13.84
N ARG A 133 -0.75 67.11 12.95
CA ARG A 133 -0.68 66.88 11.49
C ARG A 133 0.71 66.44 11.04
N GLU A 134 1.75 67.02 11.63
CA GLU A 134 3.14 66.64 11.37
C GLU A 134 3.42 65.22 11.88
N GLU A 135 2.94 64.87 13.07
CA GLU A 135 3.05 63.53 13.64
C GLU A 135 2.29 62.50 12.81
N ILE A 136 1.05 62.79 12.38
CA ILE A 136 0.30 61.94 11.45
C ILE A 136 1.07 61.74 10.14
N LYS A 137 1.73 62.79 9.63
CA LYS A 137 2.53 62.68 8.40
C LYS A 137 3.75 61.78 8.59
N GLN A 138 4.44 61.89 9.73
CA GLN A 138 5.58 61.03 10.08
C GLN A 138 5.15 59.57 10.27
N LEU A 139 4.06 59.33 10.99
CA LEU A 139 3.51 57.99 11.18
C LEU A 139 3.08 57.35 9.86
N ARG A 140 2.47 58.11 8.95
CA ARG A 140 2.14 57.63 7.60
C ARG A 140 3.39 57.24 6.81
N ALA A 141 4.43 58.08 6.82
CA ALA A 141 5.68 57.76 6.15
C ALA A 141 6.35 56.49 6.73
N MET A 142 6.26 56.30 8.05
CA MET A 142 6.77 55.09 8.71
C MET A 142 5.96 53.84 8.35
N ILE A 143 4.64 53.96 8.21
CA ILE A 143 3.77 52.87 7.74
C ILE A 143 4.15 52.51 6.30
N ASP A 144 4.30 53.50 5.42
CA ASP A 144 4.68 53.27 4.02
C ASP A 144 6.04 52.57 3.91
N GLU A 145 7.04 52.98 4.72
CA GLU A 145 8.34 52.31 4.78
C GLU A 145 8.23 50.85 5.26
N LYS A 146 7.43 50.61 6.30
CA LYS A 146 7.21 49.25 6.82
C LYS A 146 6.46 48.36 5.83
N ASP A 147 5.50 48.92 5.10
CA ASP A 147 4.79 48.21 4.04
C ASP A 147 5.73 47.86 2.88
N MET A 148 6.70 48.73 2.55
CA MET A 148 7.76 48.40 1.59
C MET A 148 8.64 47.25 2.10
N GLU A 149 9.12 47.31 3.34
CA GLU A 149 9.91 46.21 3.94
C GLU A 149 9.15 44.89 3.97
N ILE A 150 7.86 44.91 4.29
CA ILE A 150 7.00 43.70 4.30
C ILE A 150 6.92 43.13 2.89
N ASN A 151 6.63 43.95 1.88
CA ASN A 151 6.55 43.51 0.50
C ASN A 151 7.87 42.91 -0.02
N GLU A 152 9.01 43.49 0.36
CA GLU A 152 10.33 42.93 0.03
C GLU A 152 10.56 41.58 0.69
N LYS A 153 10.26 41.46 1.98
CA LYS A 153 10.39 40.19 2.71
C LYS A 153 9.44 39.12 2.15
N GLU A 154 8.22 39.49 1.80
CA GLU A 154 7.26 38.58 1.15
C GLU A 154 7.79 38.07 -0.19
N LYS A 155 8.36 38.95 -1.03
CA LYS A 155 9.02 38.54 -2.29
C LYS A 155 10.14 37.53 -2.01
N ILE A 156 11.03 37.82 -1.06
CA ILE A 156 12.13 36.92 -0.69
C ILE A 156 11.58 35.56 -0.21
N ILE A 157 10.54 35.56 0.62
CA ILE A 157 9.89 34.34 1.10
C ILE A 157 9.31 33.56 -0.08
N THR A 158 8.66 34.21 -1.04
CA THR A 158 8.12 33.53 -2.23
C THR A 158 9.22 32.89 -3.08
N ASP A 159 10.35 33.58 -3.26
CA ASP A 159 11.51 33.07 -4.00
C ASP A 159 12.17 31.88 -3.31
N ILE A 160 12.38 31.97 -1.99
CA ILE A 160 12.95 30.88 -1.19
C ILE A 160 12.02 29.67 -1.23
N ASN A 161 10.71 29.87 -1.08
CA ASN A 161 9.74 28.79 -1.18
C ASN A 161 9.71 28.16 -2.57
N ALA A 162 9.86 28.94 -3.63
CA ALA A 162 9.98 28.42 -4.99
C ALA A 162 11.25 27.56 -5.15
N LYS A 163 12.40 28.02 -4.65
CA LYS A 163 13.66 27.26 -4.63
C LYS A 163 13.55 25.97 -3.82
N LEU A 164 12.94 26.02 -2.64
CA LEU A 164 12.70 24.83 -1.80
C LEU A 164 11.83 23.80 -2.51
N ARG A 165 10.77 24.24 -3.19
CA ARG A 165 9.90 23.34 -3.99
C ARG A 165 10.68 22.69 -5.13
N TYR A 166 11.49 23.46 -5.84
CA TYR A 166 12.35 22.95 -6.91
C TYR A 166 13.34 21.91 -6.38
N LEU A 167 14.08 22.22 -5.32
CA LEU A 167 15.05 21.30 -4.71
C LEU A 167 14.38 20.04 -4.18
N SER A 168 13.23 20.16 -3.52
CA SER A 168 12.46 19.00 -3.05
C SER A 168 12.02 18.10 -4.20
N SER A 169 11.62 18.69 -5.33
CA SER A 169 11.24 17.94 -6.53
C SER A 169 12.45 17.25 -7.18
N ASP A 170 13.58 17.94 -7.30
CA ASP A 170 14.83 17.37 -7.83
C ASP A 170 15.34 16.22 -6.95
N LEU A 171 15.34 16.39 -5.62
CA LEU A 171 15.66 15.32 -4.68
C LEU A 171 14.71 14.14 -4.83
N GLY A 172 13.40 14.40 -4.95
CA GLY A 172 12.40 13.37 -5.22
C GLY A 172 12.67 12.60 -6.51
N TYR A 173 13.06 13.30 -7.57
CA TYR A 173 13.44 12.70 -8.85
C TYR A 173 14.71 11.84 -8.72
N ARG A 174 15.76 12.35 -8.06
CA ARG A 174 17.02 11.63 -7.83
C ARG A 174 16.79 10.35 -7.04
N VAL A 175 16.02 10.41 -5.95
CA VAL A 175 15.71 9.23 -5.12
C VAL A 175 14.94 8.18 -5.92
N ARG A 176 13.97 8.59 -6.76
CA ARG A 176 13.25 7.65 -7.63
C ARG A 176 14.18 6.99 -8.64
N LYS A 177 15.04 7.79 -9.29
CA LYS A 177 16.04 7.30 -10.24
C LYS A 177 17.01 6.32 -9.60
N GLU A 178 17.50 6.63 -8.40
CA GLU A 178 18.44 5.76 -7.68
C GLU A 178 17.78 4.44 -7.24
N LYS A 179 16.52 4.49 -6.79
CA LYS A 179 15.73 3.28 -6.51
C LYS A 179 15.56 2.42 -7.76
N GLU A 180 15.24 3.05 -8.90
CA GLU A 180 15.11 2.34 -10.17
C GLU A 180 16.42 1.69 -10.60
N ILE A 181 17.55 2.39 -10.46
CA ILE A 181 18.88 1.84 -10.71
C ILE A 181 19.14 0.62 -9.82
N LYS A 182 18.92 0.72 -8.50
CA LYS A 182 19.11 -0.41 -7.56
C LYS A 182 18.27 -1.63 -7.92
N VAL A 183 17.01 -1.42 -8.33
CA VAL A 183 16.13 -2.51 -8.79
C VAL A 183 16.68 -3.16 -10.06
N ARG A 184 17.12 -2.36 -11.03
CA ARG A 184 17.72 -2.85 -12.28
C ARG A 184 19.03 -3.60 -12.01
N GLU A 185 19.91 -3.09 -11.16
CA GLU A 185 21.17 -3.74 -10.76
C GLU A 185 20.91 -5.09 -10.09
N SER A 186 19.95 -5.14 -9.18
CA SER A 186 19.53 -6.39 -8.53
C SER A 186 19.03 -7.40 -9.57
N LYS A 187 18.27 -6.93 -10.57
CA LYS A 187 17.79 -7.78 -11.66
C LYS A 187 18.92 -8.27 -12.55
N ILE A 188 19.89 -7.41 -12.88
CA ILE A 188 21.09 -7.77 -13.66
C ILE A 188 21.90 -8.84 -12.93
N SER A 189 22.15 -8.64 -11.63
CA SER A 189 22.86 -9.61 -10.79
C SER A 189 22.16 -10.97 -10.78
N TYR A 190 20.85 -10.98 -10.57
CA TYR A 190 20.04 -12.20 -10.62
C TYR A 190 20.11 -12.91 -11.99
N LEU A 191 19.95 -12.15 -13.08
CA LEU A 191 20.00 -12.69 -14.44
C LEU A 191 21.38 -13.24 -14.78
N ASN A 192 22.45 -12.58 -14.36
CA ASN A 192 23.82 -13.04 -14.55
C ASN A 192 24.07 -14.35 -13.80
N ARG A 193 23.57 -14.49 -12.56
CA ARG A 193 23.67 -15.75 -11.81
C ARG A 193 22.97 -16.88 -12.54
N LYS A 194 21.72 -16.65 -12.98
CA LYS A 194 20.95 -17.64 -13.73
C LYS A 194 21.65 -18.02 -15.04
N LEU A 195 22.21 -17.04 -15.77
CA LEU A 195 22.97 -17.29 -16.98
C LEU A 195 24.20 -18.19 -16.72
N MET A 196 24.91 -17.97 -15.61
CA MET A 196 26.06 -18.79 -15.23
C MET A 196 25.64 -20.23 -14.89
N GLU A 197 24.54 -20.40 -14.16
CA GLU A 197 23.96 -21.71 -13.84
C GLU A 197 23.58 -22.48 -15.11
N GLU A 198 22.87 -21.83 -16.03
CA GLU A 198 22.48 -22.39 -17.33
C GLU A 198 23.70 -22.75 -18.20
N LYS A 199 24.74 -21.91 -18.22
CA LYS A 199 26.00 -22.22 -18.93
C LYS A 199 26.67 -23.46 -18.35
N LYS A 200 26.78 -23.57 -17.02
CA LYS A 200 27.33 -24.76 -16.34
C LYS A 200 26.51 -26.01 -16.60
N LEU A 201 25.18 -25.89 -16.67
CA LEU A 201 24.30 -27.00 -17.00
C LEU A 201 24.52 -27.45 -18.46
N ARG A 202 24.56 -26.49 -19.40
CA ARG A 202 24.84 -26.75 -20.81
C ARG A 202 26.18 -27.46 -21.01
N GLU A 203 27.22 -27.00 -20.33
CA GLU A 203 28.55 -27.64 -20.40
C GLU A 203 28.53 -29.08 -19.87
N ARG A 204 27.79 -29.35 -18.78
CA ARG A 204 27.61 -30.72 -18.26
C ARG A 204 26.88 -31.61 -19.26
N ILE A 205 25.73 -31.17 -19.76
CA ILE A 205 24.94 -31.91 -20.76
C ILE A 205 25.78 -32.14 -22.03
N GLN A 206 26.55 -31.16 -22.48
CA GLN A 206 27.40 -31.31 -23.66
C GLN A 206 28.50 -32.35 -23.45
N LYS A 207 29.09 -32.43 -22.24
CA LYS A 207 30.07 -33.47 -21.89
C LYS A 207 29.43 -34.85 -21.90
N GLU A 208 28.26 -35.01 -21.29
CA GLU A 208 27.51 -36.27 -21.29
C GLU A 208 27.12 -36.71 -22.70
N LEU A 209 26.58 -35.79 -23.51
CA LEU A 209 26.22 -36.05 -24.91
C LEU A 209 27.42 -36.52 -25.73
N ASN A 210 28.60 -35.91 -25.52
CA ASN A 210 29.82 -36.32 -26.20
C ASN A 210 30.29 -37.72 -25.77
N GLN A 211 30.11 -38.09 -24.49
CA GLN A 211 30.40 -39.44 -24.01
C GLN A 211 29.47 -40.47 -24.66
N VAL A 212 28.16 -40.19 -24.69
CA VAL A 212 27.16 -41.06 -25.32
C VAL A 212 27.42 -41.22 -26.83
N ARG A 213 27.74 -40.12 -27.54
CA ARG A 213 28.11 -40.19 -28.96
C ARG A 213 29.33 -41.07 -29.21
N ARG A 214 30.37 -40.97 -28.37
CA ARG A 214 31.56 -41.84 -28.46
C ARG A 214 31.21 -43.29 -28.23
N ALA A 215 30.39 -43.60 -27.21
CA ALA A 215 29.93 -44.97 -26.96
C ALA A 215 29.15 -45.54 -28.15
N ASN A 216 28.24 -44.76 -28.73
CA ASN A 216 27.45 -45.18 -29.90
C ASN A 216 28.30 -45.39 -31.17
N LEU A 217 29.30 -44.53 -31.42
CA LEU A 217 30.25 -44.70 -32.52
C LEU A 217 31.10 -45.97 -32.39
N LEU A 218 31.39 -46.40 -31.16
CA LEU A 218 32.12 -47.64 -30.92
C LEU A 218 31.21 -48.87 -31.07
N LYS A 219 29.94 -48.77 -30.63
CA LYS A 219 28.92 -49.81 -30.84
C LYS A 219 28.66 -50.07 -32.33
N SER A 220 28.66 -49.03 -33.17
CA SER A 220 28.40 -49.17 -34.61
C SER A 220 29.52 -49.90 -35.38
N ARG A 221 30.75 -49.96 -34.84
CA ARG A 221 31.87 -50.70 -35.44
C ARG A 221 31.78 -52.23 -35.25
N LYS A 222 30.75 -52.76 -34.56
CA LYS A 222 30.45 -54.20 -34.36
C LYS A 222 31.52 -55.07 -33.68
N GLU A 223 32.75 -54.60 -33.49
CA GLU A 223 33.85 -55.34 -32.84
C GLU A 223 33.74 -55.36 -31.30
N PHE A 224 33.05 -54.38 -30.72
CA PHE A 224 33.04 -54.18 -29.27
C PHE A 224 31.62 -54.23 -28.67
N ALA A 225 31.50 -54.90 -27.52
CA ALA A 225 30.30 -54.93 -26.70
C ALA A 225 30.39 -53.87 -25.58
N LEU A 226 29.28 -53.16 -25.37
CA LEU A 226 29.14 -52.20 -24.26
C LEU A 226 28.75 -52.95 -22.98
N VAL A 227 29.49 -52.70 -21.92
CA VAL A 227 29.26 -53.24 -20.58
C VAL A 227 28.96 -52.06 -19.64
N TRP A 228 27.85 -52.13 -18.91
CA TRP A 228 27.48 -51.12 -17.92
C TRP A 228 28.33 -51.28 -16.68
N VAL A 229 28.96 -50.19 -16.23
CA VAL A 229 29.79 -50.20 -15.01
C VAL A 229 28.96 -49.73 -13.84
N VAL A 230 28.94 -50.54 -12.79
CA VAL A 230 28.24 -50.29 -11.55
C VAL A 230 29.27 -50.35 -10.42
N ASP A 231 29.26 -49.37 -9.53
CA ASP A 231 30.30 -49.26 -8.50
C ASP A 231 30.09 -50.32 -7.42
N LYS A 232 28.84 -50.49 -6.95
CA LYS A 232 28.50 -51.47 -5.92
C LYS A 232 27.25 -52.24 -6.29
N PHE A 233 27.27 -53.56 -6.06
CA PHE A 233 26.09 -54.39 -6.27
C PHE A 233 25.11 -54.25 -5.09
N ASN A 234 24.41 -53.11 -5.01
CA ASN A 234 23.41 -52.81 -3.97
C ASN A 234 22.03 -52.49 -4.58
N LEU A 235 20.99 -52.51 -3.74
CA LEU A 235 19.61 -52.29 -4.19
C LEU A 235 19.40 -50.88 -4.76
N GLU A 236 20.05 -49.85 -4.20
CA GLU A 236 19.93 -48.47 -4.67
C GLU A 236 20.49 -48.28 -6.09
N GLU A 237 21.66 -48.82 -6.39
CA GLU A 237 22.28 -48.74 -7.72
C GLU A 237 21.48 -49.54 -8.74
N ILE A 238 20.94 -50.70 -8.37
CA ILE A 238 20.05 -51.48 -9.24
C ILE A 238 18.76 -50.70 -9.56
N LEU A 239 18.17 -50.01 -8.58
CA LEU A 239 17.01 -49.15 -8.82
C LEU A 239 17.34 -47.94 -9.69
N LYS A 240 18.52 -47.33 -9.50
CA LYS A 240 19.01 -46.25 -10.38
C LYS A 240 19.18 -46.73 -11.82
N LEU A 241 19.72 -47.93 -12.02
CA LEU A 241 19.83 -48.55 -13.34
C LEU A 241 18.46 -48.74 -13.98
N LYS A 242 17.47 -49.24 -13.22
CA LYS A 242 16.09 -49.41 -13.69
C LYS A 242 15.43 -48.08 -14.09
N ALA A 243 15.70 -47.00 -13.36
CA ALA A 243 15.14 -45.67 -13.63
C ALA A 243 15.75 -44.96 -14.85
N THR A 244 16.98 -45.31 -15.23
CA THR A 244 17.73 -44.59 -16.30
C THR A 244 17.27 -44.96 -17.72
N SER A 245 16.21 -45.78 -17.87
CA SER A 245 15.47 -46.07 -19.13
C SER A 245 16.27 -46.60 -20.33
N ALA A 246 17.60 -46.76 -20.20
CA ALA A 246 18.48 -47.33 -21.23
C ALA A 246 18.56 -48.87 -21.20
N VAL A 247 17.78 -49.53 -20.34
CA VAL A 247 17.68 -51.00 -20.21
C VAL A 247 16.60 -51.55 -21.17
N ALA A 248 16.47 -50.95 -22.36
CA ALA A 248 15.42 -51.33 -23.33
C ALA A 248 15.72 -52.65 -24.06
N ASP A 249 16.95 -53.15 -24.00
CA ASP A 249 17.28 -54.48 -24.49
C ASP A 249 17.56 -55.36 -23.26
N GLY A 250 16.69 -56.35 -22.98
CA GLY A 250 16.86 -57.42 -21.98
C GLY A 250 18.04 -58.35 -22.28
N SER A 251 19.19 -57.76 -22.57
CA SER A 251 20.42 -58.38 -23.04
C SER A 251 21.65 -57.54 -22.65
N ALA A 252 21.51 -56.65 -21.65
CA ALA A 252 22.59 -55.82 -21.15
C ALA A 252 23.60 -56.63 -20.32
N LEU A 253 24.87 -56.25 -20.43
CA LEU A 253 26.01 -56.81 -19.71
C LEU A 253 26.40 -55.84 -18.60
N TYR A 254 26.60 -56.35 -17.38
CA TYR A 254 26.88 -55.53 -16.21
C TYR A 254 28.21 -55.94 -15.58
N TYR A 255 29.04 -54.96 -15.29
CA TYR A 255 30.29 -55.10 -14.54
C TYR A 255 30.13 -54.44 -13.18
N PHE A 256 30.35 -55.20 -12.10
CA PHE A 256 30.34 -54.68 -10.73
C PHE A 256 31.77 -54.62 -10.20
N ARG A 257 32.21 -53.42 -9.79
CA ARG A 257 33.52 -53.24 -9.14
C ARG A 257 33.58 -53.93 -7.77
N ASP A 258 32.50 -53.79 -7.01
CA ASP A 258 32.35 -54.45 -5.72
C ASP A 258 31.03 -55.24 -5.65
N ALA A 259 31.17 -56.56 -5.58
CA ALA A 259 30.04 -57.50 -5.47
C ALA A 259 29.71 -57.87 -4.02
N SER A 260 30.37 -57.28 -3.01
CA SER A 260 30.15 -57.56 -1.58
C SER A 260 28.75 -57.20 -1.08
N GLY A 261 28.12 -56.19 -1.69
CA GLY A 261 26.77 -55.73 -1.34
C GLY A 261 25.62 -56.62 -1.82
N ALA A 262 25.91 -57.76 -2.46
CA ALA A 262 24.94 -58.65 -3.09
C ALA A 262 24.01 -59.32 -2.06
N GLY A 263 22.93 -58.65 -1.66
CA GLY A 263 21.88 -59.24 -0.83
C GLY A 263 20.85 -60.03 -1.66
N LYS A 264 19.99 -60.78 -0.97
CA LYS A 264 18.86 -61.52 -1.57
C LYS A 264 17.98 -60.62 -2.45
N ASN A 265 17.53 -59.49 -1.89
CA ASN A 265 16.64 -58.55 -2.58
C ASN A 265 17.31 -57.86 -3.77
N ALA A 266 18.63 -57.61 -3.70
CA ALA A 266 19.38 -57.03 -4.80
C ALA A 266 19.47 -58.03 -5.96
N ALA A 267 19.78 -59.30 -5.68
CA ALA A 267 19.83 -60.36 -6.68
C ALA A 267 18.47 -60.61 -7.37
N GLU A 268 17.37 -60.65 -6.61
CA GLU A 268 16.02 -60.81 -7.17
C GLU A 268 15.65 -59.64 -8.09
N LYS A 269 15.86 -58.39 -7.62
CA LYS A 269 15.59 -57.19 -8.42
C LYS A 269 16.48 -57.07 -9.64
N PHE A 270 17.68 -57.60 -9.59
CA PHE A 270 18.59 -57.65 -10.73
C PHE A 270 18.15 -58.69 -11.76
N LEU A 271 17.61 -59.83 -11.34
CA LEU A 271 17.09 -60.86 -12.25
C LEU A 271 15.85 -60.36 -13.04
N GLU A 272 15.03 -59.49 -12.44
CA GLU A 272 13.93 -58.80 -13.14
C GLU A 272 14.38 -57.96 -14.35
N LEU A 273 15.67 -57.60 -14.43
CA LEU A 273 16.23 -56.84 -15.56
C LEU A 273 16.64 -57.73 -16.74
N GLU A 274 16.46 -59.05 -16.64
CA GLU A 274 16.88 -60.06 -17.64
C GLU A 274 18.31 -59.84 -18.18
N PRO A 275 19.33 -59.81 -17.29
CA PRO A 275 20.71 -59.60 -17.70
C PRO A 275 21.24 -60.75 -18.57
N ARG A 276 22.12 -60.46 -19.55
CA ARG A 276 22.73 -61.50 -20.39
C ARG A 276 23.87 -62.26 -19.69
N ALA A 277 24.67 -61.52 -18.91
CA ALA A 277 25.72 -62.03 -18.04
C ALA A 277 26.15 -60.95 -17.03
N ILE A 278 26.78 -61.37 -15.94
CA ILE A 278 27.43 -60.50 -14.95
C ILE A 278 28.94 -60.69 -15.03
N ILE A 279 29.68 -59.59 -14.98
CA ILE A 279 31.13 -59.60 -14.76
C ILE A 279 31.40 -59.16 -13.32
N ALA A 280 31.74 -60.12 -12.44
CA ALA A 280 32.12 -59.85 -11.06
C ALA A 280 32.87 -61.03 -10.43
N GLU A 281 33.59 -60.74 -9.35
CA GLU A 281 34.21 -61.79 -8.55
C GLU A 281 33.14 -62.54 -7.73
N ARG A 282 32.87 -63.79 -8.12
CA ARG A 282 31.89 -64.67 -7.45
C ARG A 282 32.16 -64.85 -5.95
N LYS A 283 33.44 -64.84 -5.53
CA LYS A 283 33.86 -64.99 -4.12
C LYS A 283 33.42 -63.84 -3.22
N LYS A 284 33.15 -62.67 -3.79
CA LYS A 284 32.74 -61.48 -3.04
C LYS A 284 31.21 -61.43 -2.84
N MET A 285 30.42 -62.24 -3.55
CA MET A 285 28.96 -62.26 -3.39
C MET A 285 28.54 -63.05 -2.15
N SER A 286 27.42 -62.65 -1.52
CA SER A 286 26.78 -63.45 -0.47
C SER A 286 26.30 -64.80 -1.00
N HIS A 287 26.35 -65.85 -0.17
CA HIS A 287 25.85 -67.19 -0.52
C HIS A 287 24.41 -67.17 -1.04
N LEU A 288 23.54 -66.36 -0.44
CA LEU A 288 22.13 -66.22 -0.86
C LEU A 288 22.00 -65.58 -2.25
N ALA A 289 22.86 -64.62 -2.60
CA ALA A 289 22.86 -64.01 -3.93
C ALA A 289 23.40 -64.96 -5.00
N VAL A 290 24.41 -65.78 -4.67
CA VAL A 290 24.95 -66.81 -5.57
C VAL A 290 23.90 -67.87 -5.88
N GLU A 291 23.05 -68.22 -4.92
CA GLU A 291 21.96 -69.19 -5.12
C GLU A 291 20.86 -68.65 -6.04
N ILE A 292 20.46 -67.38 -5.88
CA ILE A 292 19.46 -66.74 -6.74
C ILE A 292 19.98 -66.52 -8.16
N LEU A 293 21.25 -66.11 -8.29
CA LEU A 293 21.90 -65.88 -9.58
C LEU A 293 22.46 -67.17 -10.20
N PHE A 294 22.11 -68.35 -9.69
CA PHE A 294 22.66 -69.63 -10.14
C PHE A 294 22.41 -69.91 -11.63
N THR A 295 21.31 -69.40 -12.18
CA THR A 295 20.93 -69.53 -13.60
C THR A 295 21.65 -68.55 -14.53
N LEU A 296 22.39 -67.58 -13.97
CA LEU A 296 23.00 -66.50 -14.71
C LEU A 296 24.52 -66.69 -14.87
N PRO A 297 25.09 -66.48 -16.08
CA PRO A 297 26.53 -66.54 -16.28
C PRO A 297 27.26 -65.45 -15.49
N VAL A 298 28.18 -65.85 -14.61
CA VAL A 298 29.04 -64.95 -13.85
C VAL A 298 30.48 -65.12 -14.33
N ILE A 299 31.04 -64.08 -14.94
CA ILE A 299 32.38 -64.09 -15.51
C ILE A 299 33.33 -63.34 -14.57
N PRO A 300 34.48 -63.92 -14.19
CA PRO A 300 35.51 -63.22 -13.44
C PRO A 300 36.08 -62.05 -14.23
N PRO A 301 36.38 -60.91 -13.59
CA PRO A 301 36.96 -59.76 -14.27
C PRO A 301 38.38 -60.00 -14.79
N GLY A 302 39.07 -61.04 -14.33
CA GLY A 302 40.41 -61.42 -14.83
C GLY A 302 40.40 -62.11 -16.19
N ASP A 303 39.24 -62.63 -16.63
CA ASP A 303 39.14 -63.41 -17.88
C ASP A 303 38.83 -62.53 -19.11
N ILE A 304 38.57 -61.23 -18.89
CA ILE A 304 38.19 -60.26 -19.94
C ILE A 304 38.99 -58.97 -19.78
N GLU A 305 39.58 -58.50 -20.88
CA GLU A 305 40.13 -57.14 -20.96
C GLU A 305 39.00 -56.11 -21.09
N LEU A 306 38.83 -55.29 -20.05
CA LEU A 306 37.84 -54.23 -20.00
C LEU A 306 38.51 -52.85 -20.14
N SER A 307 38.09 -52.09 -21.15
CA SER A 307 38.50 -50.68 -21.32
C SER A 307 37.41 -49.75 -20.81
N PHE A 308 37.71 -48.94 -19.79
CA PHE A 308 36.74 -48.05 -19.15
C PHE A 308 36.65 -46.70 -19.88
N VAL A 309 35.44 -46.33 -20.33
CA VAL A 309 35.15 -45.06 -21.00
C VAL A 309 33.87 -44.44 -20.43
N GLY A 310 34.01 -43.37 -19.64
CA GLY A 310 32.91 -42.46 -19.30
C GLY A 310 31.66 -43.11 -18.70
N GLY A 311 31.81 -43.99 -17.71
CA GLY A 311 30.69 -44.68 -17.03
C GLY A 311 30.34 -46.05 -17.62
N PHE A 312 31.00 -46.46 -18.69
CA PHE A 312 30.85 -47.77 -19.31
C PHE A 312 32.21 -48.47 -19.45
N ALA A 313 32.18 -49.78 -19.62
CA ALA A 313 33.32 -50.59 -20.00
C ALA A 313 33.08 -51.17 -21.39
N ILE A 314 34.16 -51.36 -22.13
CA ILE A 314 34.16 -51.89 -23.48
C ILE A 314 34.92 -53.21 -23.44
N ALA A 315 34.31 -54.25 -24.00
CA ALA A 315 34.89 -55.58 -24.14
C ALA A 315 34.85 -56.02 -25.60
N GLU A 316 35.82 -56.83 -26.01
CA GLU A 316 35.82 -57.47 -27.32
C GLU A 316 34.64 -58.44 -27.43
N LYS A 317 33.77 -58.24 -28.44
CA LYS A 317 32.50 -58.96 -28.52
C LYS A 317 32.70 -60.47 -28.66
N GLU A 318 33.63 -60.90 -29.51
CA GLU A 318 33.85 -62.33 -29.79
C GLU A 318 34.35 -63.09 -28.56
N LYS A 319 35.33 -62.54 -27.82
CA LYS A 319 35.82 -63.14 -26.58
C LYS A 319 34.73 -63.21 -25.52
N LEU A 320 33.96 -62.14 -25.38
CA LEU A 320 32.87 -62.10 -24.42
C LEU A 320 31.77 -63.12 -24.74
N GLU A 321 31.38 -63.26 -26.00
CA GLU A 321 30.36 -64.23 -26.41
C GLU A 321 30.81 -65.68 -26.18
N LYS A 322 32.09 -66.00 -26.43
CA LYS A 322 32.68 -67.32 -26.12
C LYS A 322 32.61 -67.64 -24.63
N LEU A 323 33.05 -66.72 -23.77
CA LEU A 323 33.01 -66.92 -22.32
C LEU A 323 31.58 -67.08 -21.78
N ILE A 324 30.62 -66.34 -22.33
CA ILE A 324 29.21 -66.48 -21.97
C ILE A 324 28.69 -67.87 -22.37
N SER A 325 29.02 -68.37 -23.56
CA SER A 325 28.59 -69.70 -23.99
C SER A 325 29.18 -70.81 -23.11
N GLU A 326 30.46 -70.74 -22.79
CA GLU A 326 31.14 -71.74 -21.96
C GLU A 326 30.55 -71.80 -20.54
N GLU A 327 30.28 -70.64 -19.92
CA GLU A 327 29.70 -70.63 -18.57
C GLU A 327 28.23 -71.06 -18.60
N LYS A 328 27.48 -70.75 -19.67
CA LYS A 328 26.11 -71.28 -19.85
C LYS A 328 26.10 -72.81 -19.94
N GLU A 329 27.05 -73.41 -20.63
CA GLU A 329 27.18 -74.87 -20.70
C GLU A 329 27.48 -75.48 -19.32
N LYS A 330 28.39 -74.87 -18.55
CA LYS A 330 28.67 -75.30 -17.17
C LYS A 330 27.44 -75.17 -16.27
N ILE A 331 26.66 -74.10 -16.40
CA ILE A 331 25.41 -73.92 -15.64
C ILE A 331 24.40 -75.00 -16.00
N LYS A 332 24.22 -75.31 -17.29
CA LYS A 332 23.34 -76.40 -17.74
C LYS A 332 23.74 -77.75 -17.14
N MET A 333 25.04 -78.06 -17.14
CA MET A 333 25.55 -79.29 -16.51
C MET A 333 25.25 -79.33 -14.99
N ARG A 334 25.51 -78.23 -14.27
CA ARG A 334 25.21 -78.14 -12.83
C ARG A 334 23.71 -78.24 -12.50
N ILE A 335 22.84 -77.72 -13.36
CA ILE A 335 21.38 -77.87 -13.21
C ILE A 335 20.99 -79.33 -13.38
N ALA A 336 21.47 -79.99 -14.43
CA ALA A 336 21.19 -81.41 -14.69
C ALA A 336 21.69 -82.32 -13.56
N GLU A 337 22.86 -82.05 -12.99
CA GLU A 337 23.36 -82.77 -11.81
C GLU A 337 22.44 -82.60 -10.59
N ARG A 338 22.03 -81.37 -10.28
CA ARG A 338 21.09 -81.09 -9.16
C ARG A 338 19.74 -81.76 -9.35
N GLU A 339 19.19 -81.73 -10.56
CA GLU A 339 17.94 -82.42 -10.87
C GLU A 339 18.08 -83.94 -10.70
N GLY A 340 19.20 -84.51 -11.16
CA GLY A 340 19.52 -85.92 -10.95
C GLY A 340 19.65 -86.31 -9.47
N GLU A 341 20.32 -85.49 -8.66
CA GLU A 341 20.44 -85.69 -7.20
C GLU A 341 19.09 -85.55 -6.49
N ASN A 342 18.29 -84.55 -6.87
CA ASN A 342 16.95 -84.37 -6.32
C ASN A 342 16.06 -85.58 -6.64
N LEU A 343 16.06 -86.07 -7.88
CA LEU A 343 15.35 -87.30 -8.27
C LEU A 343 15.81 -88.52 -7.47
N LYS A 344 17.14 -88.69 -7.29
CA LYS A 344 17.69 -89.76 -6.44
C LYS A 344 17.20 -89.63 -4.99
N SER A 345 17.15 -88.41 -4.44
CA SER A 345 16.68 -88.16 -3.08
C SER A 345 15.19 -88.49 -2.91
N ILE A 346 14.36 -88.18 -3.90
CA ILE A 346 12.93 -88.50 -3.91
C ILE A 346 12.72 -90.02 -4.01
N ILE A 347 13.46 -90.69 -4.89
CA ILE A 347 13.42 -92.15 -5.02
C ILE A 347 13.85 -92.84 -3.72
N ASN A 348 14.89 -92.33 -3.05
CA ASN A 348 15.34 -92.88 -1.78
C ASN A 348 14.31 -92.67 -0.67
N LYS A 349 13.73 -91.47 -0.54
CA LYS A 349 12.62 -91.21 0.40
C LYS A 349 11.44 -92.15 0.16
N TYR A 350 11.04 -92.33 -1.10
CA TYR A 350 9.95 -93.24 -1.47
C TYR A 350 10.27 -94.72 -1.17
N ARG A 351 11.54 -95.14 -1.36
CA ARG A 351 12.01 -96.48 -0.98
C ARG A 351 11.99 -96.70 0.52
N ASP A 352 12.38 -95.69 1.30
CA ASP A 352 12.40 -95.77 2.75
C ASP A 352 10.98 -95.77 3.35
N GLU A 353 10.07 -94.95 2.81
CA GLU A 353 8.64 -94.98 3.15
C GLU A 353 7.99 -96.34 2.84
N ARG A 354 8.30 -96.93 1.69
CA ARG A 354 7.78 -98.26 1.31
C ARG A 354 8.31 -99.39 2.18
N LYS A 355 9.57 -99.29 2.65
CA LYS A 355 10.13 -100.23 3.64
C LYS A 355 9.47 -100.12 5.00
N LEU A 356 9.03 -98.91 5.39
CA LEU A 356 8.28 -98.70 6.63
C LEU A 356 6.89 -99.36 6.55
N LEU A 357 6.19 -99.21 5.43
CA LEU A 357 4.85 -99.76 5.20
C LEU A 357 4.82 -101.31 5.10
N LEU A 358 5.95 -101.96 4.80
CA LEU A 358 6.07 -103.42 4.74
C LEU A 358 6.50 -104.04 6.09
N LYS A 359 6.81 -103.22 7.10
CA LYS A 359 7.20 -103.66 8.45
C LYS A 359 6.08 -103.56 9.49
N THR A 360 4.96 -102.94 9.12
CA THR A 360 3.64 -103.00 9.78
C THR A 360 2.78 -104.02 9.07
#